data_AF-A0A5E4NDV0-F1
#
_entry.id   AF-A0A5E4NDV0-F1
#
_cell.length_a   1.000
_cell.length_b   1.000
_cell.length_c   1.000
_cell.angle_alpha   90.00
_cell.angle_beta   90.00
_cell.angle_gamma   90.00
#
_symmetry.space_group_name_H-M   'P 1'
#
loop_
_entity.id
_entity.type
_entity.pdbx_description
1 polymer ?
#
loop_
_entity_poly.entity_id
_entity_poly.type
_entity_poly.pdbx_seq_one_letter_code
_entity_poly.pdbx_strand_id
1 'polypeptide(L)'
;MAQFVTQHRIFRYVTVARRNITGEWRRRKNIELQEIFNENNIAETIKKKRLRWAGHAMRSQNSLLRMVLEQNPVGKRPLGRPKLRWEDLVKRDIEDLGGGANWKDLAMNRDAWRIGCETGWS
;
A
#
# COMPACT_ATOMS: atom_id res chain seq x y z
N MET A 1 17.50 4.63 5.75
CA MET A 1 16.78 3.57 4.99
C MET A 1 16.76 2.21 5.71
N ALA A 2 17.59 1.96 6.73
CA ALA A 2 17.70 0.67 7.42
C ALA A 2 16.71 0.42 8.58
N GLN A 3 15.81 1.34 8.93
CA GLN A 3 14.90 1.19 10.08
C GLN A 3 13.59 0.43 9.78
N PHE A 4 13.16 0.32 8.52
CA PHE A 4 11.87 -0.32 8.20
C PHE A 4 11.93 -1.85 8.09
N VAL A 5 13.11 -2.40 7.76
CA VAL A 5 13.30 -3.85 7.61
C VAL A 5 13.52 -4.50 8.98
N THR A 6 14.11 -3.78 9.92
CA THR A 6 14.35 -4.21 11.31
C THR A 6 13.08 -4.26 12.15
N GLN A 7 12.12 -3.34 11.95
CA GLN A 7 10.84 -3.37 12.67
C GLN A 7 10.07 -4.70 12.46
N HIS A 8 9.87 -5.15 11.23
CA HIS A 8 9.03 -6.32 10.96
C HIS A 8 9.59 -7.66 11.49
N ARG A 9 10.91 -7.79 11.59
CA ARG A 9 11.57 -8.98 12.17
C ARG A 9 11.49 -8.98 13.71
N ILE A 10 11.50 -7.79 14.32
CA ILE A 10 11.33 -7.59 15.77
C ILE A 10 9.86 -7.79 16.18
N PHE A 11 8.89 -7.35 15.37
CA PHE A 11 7.46 -7.50 15.71
C PHE A 11 7.02 -8.96 15.89
N ARG A 12 7.54 -9.93 15.13
CA ARG A 12 7.21 -11.36 15.35
C ARG A 12 7.68 -11.91 16.71
N TYR A 13 8.72 -11.32 17.31
CA TYR A 13 9.23 -11.71 18.63
C TYR A 13 8.55 -10.93 19.77
N VAL A 14 8.10 -9.69 19.54
CA VAL A 14 7.47 -8.82 20.56
C VAL A 14 5.94 -8.98 20.64
N THR A 15 5.31 -9.58 19.63
CA THR A 15 3.84 -9.69 19.50
C THR A 15 3.20 -10.76 20.38
N VAL A 16 3.96 -11.48 21.19
CA VAL A 16 3.41 -12.43 22.15
C VAL A 16 3.04 -11.67 23.43
N ALA A 17 1.77 -11.66 23.80
CA ALA A 17 1.28 -11.10 25.05
C ALA A 17 0.95 -12.21 26.04
N ARG A 18 1.31 -11.99 27.31
CA ARG A 18 0.86 -12.85 28.41
C ARG A 18 -0.56 -12.44 28.79
N ARG A 19 -1.50 -13.38 28.76
CA ARG A 19 -2.90 -13.14 29.11
C ARG A 19 -3.00 -13.01 30.64
N ASN A 20 -3.45 -11.86 31.15
CA ASN A 20 -3.47 -11.57 32.60
C ASN A 20 -4.28 -12.58 33.43
N ILE A 21 -5.31 -13.18 32.84
CA ILE A 21 -6.24 -14.10 33.50
C ILE A 21 -5.76 -15.55 33.54
N THR A 22 -5.05 -16.03 32.49
CA THR A 22 -4.63 -17.45 32.38
C THR A 22 -3.13 -17.63 32.41
N GLY A 23 -2.35 -16.54 32.35
CA GLY A 23 -0.89 -16.58 32.27
C GLY A 23 -0.32 -17.11 30.95
N GLU A 24 -1.18 -17.48 29.99
CA GLU A 24 -0.78 -18.06 28.71
C GLU A 24 -0.26 -17.02 27.72
N TRP A 25 0.70 -17.46 26.91
CA TRP A 25 1.26 -16.68 25.82
C TRP A 25 0.43 -16.85 24.56
N ARG A 26 -0.05 -15.74 24.00
CA ARG A 26 -0.75 -15.74 22.70
C ARG A 26 -0.22 -14.67 21.76
N ARG A 27 -0.40 -14.88 20.46
CA ARG A 27 -0.20 -13.82 19.47
C ARG A 27 -1.23 -12.71 19.70
N ARG A 28 -0.77 -11.46 19.72
CA ARG A 28 -1.64 -10.27 19.76
C ARG A 28 -2.42 -10.12 18.45
N LYS A 29 -3.62 -9.56 18.54
CA LYS A 29 -4.42 -9.18 17.36
C LYS A 29 -3.90 -7.84 16.80
N ASN A 30 -4.18 -7.57 15.51
CA ASN A 30 -3.76 -6.32 14.88
C ASN A 30 -4.34 -5.07 15.56
N ILE A 31 -5.57 -5.15 16.07
CA ILE A 31 -6.21 -4.05 16.82
C ILE A 31 -5.40 -3.73 18.09
N GLU A 32 -5.02 -4.75 18.86
CA GLU A 32 -4.22 -4.59 20.08
C GLU A 32 -2.85 -3.96 19.77
N LEU A 33 -2.26 -4.29 18.62
CA LEU A 33 -1.00 -3.68 18.19
C LEU A 33 -1.19 -2.21 17.79
N GLN A 34 -2.27 -1.88 17.09
CA GLN A 34 -2.58 -0.50 16.71
C GLN A 34 -2.76 0.39 17.95
N GLU A 35 -3.46 -0.09 18.96
CA GLU A 35 -3.66 0.62 20.24
C GLU A 35 -2.32 0.89 20.96
N ILE A 36 -1.43 -0.10 20.99
CA ILE A 36 -0.13 0.01 21.70
C ILE A 36 0.80 1.00 21.01
N PHE A 37 0.90 0.90 19.69
CA PHE A 37 1.86 1.71 18.94
C PHE A 37 1.29 3.06 18.52
N ASN A 38 -0.03 3.27 18.66
CA ASN A 38 -0.74 4.43 18.16
C ASN A 38 -0.37 4.74 16.69
N GLU A 39 -0.06 3.69 15.93
CA GLU A 39 0.45 3.74 14.57
C GLU A 39 -0.69 3.58 13.56
N ASN A 40 -0.59 4.27 12.43
CA ASN A 40 -1.50 4.10 11.31
C ASN A 40 -1.52 2.63 10.86
N ASN A 41 -2.70 2.14 10.49
CA ASN A 41 -2.86 0.78 9.99
C ASN A 41 -1.83 0.51 8.89
N ILE A 42 -1.09 -0.61 9.00
CA ILE A 42 -0.07 -0.99 8.00
C ILE A 42 -0.65 -1.02 6.59
N ALA A 43 -1.93 -1.39 6.44
CA ALA A 43 -2.63 -1.37 5.18
C ALA A 43 -2.73 0.05 4.59
N GLU A 44 -3.03 1.05 5.41
CA GLU A 44 -3.06 2.47 5.01
C GLU A 44 -1.66 2.96 4.65
N THR A 45 -0.64 2.57 5.42
CA THR A 45 0.75 2.91 5.10
C THR A 45 1.17 2.34 3.75
N ILE A 46 0.79 1.10 3.45
CA ILE A 46 1.02 0.47 2.14
C ILE A 46 0.27 1.22 1.03
N LYS A 47 -1.02 1.54 1.23
CA LYS A 47 -1.85 2.32 0.30
C LYS A 47 -1.20 3.67 -0.02
N LYS A 48 -0.82 4.46 0.99
CA LYS A 48 -0.12 5.75 0.82
C LYS A 48 1.18 5.62 0.03
N LYS A 49 2.01 4.62 0.35
CA LYS A 49 3.27 4.37 -0.39
C LYS A 49 3.01 3.98 -1.84
N ARG A 50 2.00 3.14 -2.09
CA ARG A 50 1.61 2.70 -3.44
C ARG A 50 1.13 3.88 -4.29
N LEU A 51 0.25 4.74 -3.76
CA LEU A 51 -0.22 5.93 -4.46
C LEU A 51 0.90 6.96 -4.71
N ARG A 52 1.79 7.17 -3.72
CA ARG A 52 2.97 8.02 -3.92
C ARG A 52 3.85 7.51 -5.05
N TRP A 53 4.11 6.20 -5.09
CA TRP A 53 4.91 5.60 -6.15
C TRP A 53 4.19 5.65 -7.51
N ALA A 54 2.87 5.44 -7.56
CA ALA A 54 2.08 5.55 -8.78
C ALA A 54 2.19 6.95 -9.41
N GLY A 55 2.04 8.01 -8.61
CA GLY A 55 2.22 9.39 -9.09
C GLY A 55 3.64 9.68 -9.57
N HIS A 56 4.65 9.16 -8.87
CA HIS A 56 6.04 9.27 -9.33
C HIS A 56 6.25 8.54 -10.67
N ALA A 57 5.76 7.31 -10.77
CA ALA A 57 5.96 6.47 -11.94
C ALA A 57 5.29 7.06 -13.19
N MET A 58 4.10 7.66 -13.04
CA MET A 58 3.42 8.37 -14.14
C MET A 58 4.16 9.62 -14.63
N ARG A 59 4.79 10.36 -13.72
CA ARG A 59 5.54 11.60 -14.05
C ARG A 59 7.02 11.34 -14.35
N SER A 60 7.47 10.09 -14.30
CA SER A 60 8.87 9.78 -14.53
C SER A 60 9.22 9.93 -16.00
N GLN A 61 10.36 10.55 -16.29
CA GLN A 61 10.94 10.61 -17.64
C GLN A 61 11.67 9.31 -18.03
N ASN A 62 11.68 8.31 -17.15
CA ASN A 62 12.30 7.03 -17.42
C ASN A 62 11.44 6.20 -18.39
N SER A 63 11.94 6.04 -19.61
CA SER A 63 11.29 5.30 -20.69
C SER A 63 11.00 3.83 -20.34
N LEU A 64 11.87 3.18 -19.54
CA LEU A 64 11.66 1.80 -19.09
C LEU A 64 10.48 1.68 -18.12
N LEU A 65 10.35 2.63 -17.18
CA LEU A 65 9.21 2.62 -16.26
C LEU A 65 7.90 2.78 -17.04
N ARG A 66 7.88 3.71 -18.00
CA ARG A 66 6.71 3.92 -18.85
C ARG A 66 6.36 2.68 -19.68
N MET A 67 7.35 2.07 -20.31
CA MET A 67 7.18 0.82 -21.05
C MET A 67 6.60 -0.29 -20.17
N VAL A 68 7.13 -0.51 -18.96
CA VAL A 68 6.64 -1.56 -18.05
C VAL A 68 5.22 -1.29 -17.56
N LEU A 69 4.86 -0.02 -17.32
CA LEU A 69 3.52 0.38 -16.88
C LEU A 69 2.47 0.24 -17.98
N GLU A 70 2.82 0.61 -19.22
CA GLU A 70 1.93 0.55 -20.37
C GLU A 70 1.82 -0.86 -20.96
N GLN A 71 2.80 -1.73 -20.68
CA GLN A 71 2.78 -3.11 -21.14
C GLN A 71 1.55 -3.86 -20.63
N ASN A 72 0.75 -4.35 -21.58
CA ASN A 72 -0.40 -5.20 -21.34
C ASN A 72 -0.15 -6.59 -21.96
N PRO A 73 0.64 -7.46 -21.30
CA PRO A 73 0.95 -8.77 -21.85
C PRO A 73 -0.34 -9.57 -22.01
N VAL A 74 -0.65 -9.91 -23.25
CA VAL A 74 -1.83 -10.70 -23.63
C VAL A 74 -1.55 -12.18 -23.31
N GLY A 75 -2.39 -12.79 -22.49
CA GLY A 75 -2.28 -14.21 -22.15
C GLY A 75 -2.82 -14.57 -20.76
N LYS A 76 -2.97 -15.87 -20.50
CA LYS A 76 -3.39 -16.39 -19.20
C LYS A 76 -2.21 -16.38 -18.24
N ARG A 77 -2.40 -15.82 -17.04
CA ARG A 77 -1.37 -15.90 -15.98
C ARG A 77 -1.21 -17.33 -15.49
N PRO A 78 0.04 -17.79 -15.25
CA PRO A 78 0.29 -19.11 -14.70
C PRO A 78 -0.24 -19.22 -13.26
N LEU A 79 -0.52 -20.45 -12.84
CA LEU A 79 -0.94 -20.77 -11.47
C LEU A 79 0.16 -20.34 -10.48
N GLY A 80 -0.25 -19.74 -9.36
CA GLY A 80 0.64 -19.29 -8.28
C GLY A 80 0.98 -17.80 -8.27
N ARG A 81 0.83 -17.07 -9.39
CA ARG A 81 0.99 -15.60 -9.39
C ARG A 81 -0.26 -14.93 -8.80
N PRO A 82 -0.12 -13.85 -8.00
CA PRO A 82 -1.26 -13.05 -7.56
C PRO A 82 -2.17 -12.66 -8.75
N LYS A 83 -3.48 -12.83 -8.56
CA LYS A 83 -4.48 -12.56 -9.62
C LYS A 83 -4.51 -11.07 -9.99
N LEU A 84 -4.36 -10.19 -9.00
CA LEU A 84 -4.38 -8.73 -9.15
C LEU A 84 -3.01 -8.20 -9.57
N ARG A 85 -3.00 -7.29 -10.54
CA ARG A 85 -1.82 -6.47 -10.89
C ARG A 85 -1.63 -5.38 -9.86
N TRP A 86 -0.42 -4.82 -9.84
CA TRP A 86 -0.15 -3.58 -9.12
C TRP A 86 -1.09 -2.44 -9.57
N GLU A 87 -1.34 -2.29 -10.89
CA GLU A 87 -2.24 -1.26 -11.41
C GLU A 87 -3.69 -1.45 -10.93
N ASP A 88 -4.17 -2.69 -10.83
CA ASP A 88 -5.53 -2.98 -10.33
C ASP A 88 -5.68 -2.53 -8.87
N LEU A 89 -4.61 -2.66 -8.07
CA LEU A 89 -4.58 -2.19 -6.68
C LEU A 89 -4.54 -0.66 -6.60
N VAL A 90 -3.83 0.00 -7.51
CA VAL A 90 -3.81 1.47 -7.60
C VAL A 90 -5.19 2.00 -7.96
N LYS A 91 -5.85 1.42 -8.96
CA LYS A 91 -7.21 1.80 -9.36
C LYS A 91 -8.19 1.69 -8.19
N ARG A 92 -8.17 0.56 -7.48
CA ARG A 92 -9.00 0.35 -6.29
C ARG A 92 -8.72 1.39 -5.20
N ASP A 93 -7.45 1.65 -4.91
CA ASP A 93 -7.11 2.63 -3.88
C ASP A 93 -7.61 4.05 -4.20
N ILE A 94 -7.69 4.39 -5.49
CA ILE A 94 -8.14 5.69 -5.97
C ILE A 94 -9.66 5.76 -6.04
N GLU A 95 -10.31 4.67 -6.44
CA GLU A 95 -11.77 4.52 -6.36
C GLU A 95 -12.24 4.65 -4.91
N ASP A 96 -11.55 4.01 -3.95
CA ASP A 96 -11.82 4.17 -2.51
C ASP A 96 -11.68 5.62 -2.03
N LEU A 97 -10.93 6.44 -2.77
CA LEU A 97 -10.71 7.86 -2.52
C LEU A 97 -11.54 8.77 -3.43
N GLY A 98 -12.45 8.25 -4.26
CA GLY A 98 -13.31 9.04 -5.14
C GLY A 98 -12.66 9.57 -6.43
N GLY A 99 -11.42 9.18 -6.76
CA GLY A 99 -10.66 9.74 -7.89
C GLY A 99 -11.07 9.25 -9.29
N GLY A 100 -12.11 8.42 -9.39
CA GLY A 100 -12.63 7.92 -10.67
C GLY A 100 -11.63 7.05 -11.47
N ALA A 101 -12.06 6.64 -12.66
CA ALA A 101 -11.31 5.67 -13.49
C ALA A 101 -10.05 6.26 -14.15
N ASN A 102 -10.00 7.57 -14.38
CA ASN A 102 -8.93 8.23 -15.13
C ASN A 102 -7.78 8.76 -14.25
N TRP A 103 -7.30 7.89 -13.36
CA TRP A 103 -6.30 8.28 -12.37
C TRP A 103 -4.93 8.65 -12.95
N LYS A 104 -4.61 8.20 -14.18
CA LYS A 104 -3.34 8.50 -14.84
C LYS A 104 -3.21 9.99 -15.16
N ASP A 105 -4.31 10.61 -15.59
CA ASP A 105 -4.35 12.05 -15.86
C ASP A 105 -4.29 12.85 -14.55
N LEU A 106 -5.00 12.39 -13.51
CA LEU A 106 -4.88 12.97 -12.17
C LEU A 106 -3.45 12.90 -11.64
N ALA A 107 -2.73 11.81 -11.91
CA ALA A 107 -1.35 11.62 -11.50
C ALA A 107 -0.36 12.57 -12.19
N MET A 108 -0.70 13.13 -13.36
CA MET A 108 0.14 14.10 -14.05
C MET A 108 0.19 15.44 -13.31
N ASN A 109 -0.93 15.87 -12.72
CA ASN A 109 -0.95 17.05 -11.87
C ASN A 109 -0.43 16.70 -10.46
N ARG A 110 0.80 17.14 -10.15
CA ARG A 110 1.46 16.83 -8.88
C ARG A 110 0.67 17.29 -7.66
N ASP A 111 0.10 18.49 -7.69
CA ASP A 111 -0.60 19.07 -6.54
C ASP A 111 -1.97 18.43 -6.35
N ALA A 112 -2.74 18.28 -7.44
CA ALA A 112 -4.02 17.57 -7.38
C ALA A 112 -3.86 16.11 -6.95
N TRP A 113 -2.79 15.45 -7.40
CA TRP A 113 -2.45 14.09 -6.96
C TRP A 113 -2.14 14.02 -5.47
N ARG A 114 -1.30 14.94 -4.96
CA ARG A 114 -0.96 14.98 -3.54
C ARG A 114 -2.20 15.21 -2.69
N ILE A 115 -3.00 16.22 -3.03
CA ILE A 115 -4.22 16.57 -2.30
C ILE A 115 -5.19 15.38 -2.31
N GLY A 116 -5.52 14.84 -3.48
CA GLY A 116 -6.45 13.71 -3.57
C GLY A 116 -5.99 12.43 -2.86
N CYS A 117 -4.68 12.16 -2.83
CA CYS A 117 -4.14 11.04 -2.04
C CYS A 117 -4.20 11.26 -0.52
N GLU A 118 -4.27 12.51 -0.06
CA GLU A 118 -4.29 12.87 1.35
C GLU A 118 -5.72 13.05 1.88
N THR A 119 -6.59 13.70 1.10
CA THR A 119 -7.94 14.11 1.51
C THR A 119 -9.06 13.39 0.76
N GLY A 120 -8.75 12.63 -0.28
CA GLY A 120 -9.72 12.12 -1.24
C GLY A 120 -10.01 13.13 -2.36
N TRP A 121 -10.51 12.60 -3.47
CA TRP A 121 -11.10 13.34 -4.58
C TRP A 121 -12.63 13.38 -4.37
N SER A 122 -13.19 14.59 -4.41
CA SER A 122 -14.63 14.85 -4.29
C SER A 122 -15.37 14.68 -5.60
#